data_AF-A0A7V2VM15-F1
#
_entry.id   AF-A0A7V2VM15-F1
#
_cell.length_a   1.000
_cell.length_b   1.000
_cell.length_c   1.000
_cell.angle_alpha   90.00
_cell.angle_beta   90.00
_cell.angle_gamma   90.00
#
_symmetry.space_group_name_H-M   'P 1'
#
loop_
_entity.id
_entity.type
_entity.pdbx_description
1 polymer ?
#
loop_
_entity_poly.entity_id
_entity_poly.type
_entity_poly.pdbx_seq_one_letter_code
_entity_poly.pdbx_strand_id
1 'polypeptide(L)' 'MASKCPGQDFRNLRVSLHKCPNCGAEVEIFSDEIKLKCQKCGEVVYREKIPSCVDWCASARRCLGEERWRELTGRD' A
#
# COMPACT_ATOMS: atom_id res chain seq x y z
N MET A 1 -0.52 -6.37 27.39
CA MET A 1 -1.01 -6.63 26.02
C MET A 1 -0.12 -5.92 25.02
N ALA A 2 0.36 -6.59 23.97
CA ALA A 2 1.05 -5.91 22.88
C ALA A 2 0.02 -5.10 22.07
N SER A 3 0.15 -3.77 22.07
CA SER A 3 -0.63 -2.91 21.19
C SER A 3 -0.33 -3.31 19.74
N LYS A 4 -1.30 -3.90 19.04
CA LYS A 4 -1.14 -4.28 17.63
C LYS A 4 -0.90 -3.02 16.81
N CYS A 5 0.01 -3.11 15.83
CA CYS A 5 0.20 -2.04 14.85
C CYS A 5 -1.14 -1.80 14.11
N PRO A 6 -1.69 -0.56 14.11
CA PRO A 6 -2.92 -0.28 13.37
C PRO A 6 -2.83 -0.57 11.87
N GLY A 7 -1.61 -0.46 11.32
CA GLY A 7 -1.28 -0.81 9.94
C GLY A 7 -1.10 -2.32 9.70
N GLN A 8 -1.46 -3.17 10.66
CA GLN A 8 -1.57 -4.62 10.48
C GLN A 8 -3.02 -5.09 10.66
N ASP A 9 -3.96 -4.17 10.82
CA ASP A 9 -5.38 -4.50 10.83
C ASP A 9 -5.90 -4.56 9.38
N PHE A 10 -6.30 -5.76 8.95
CA PHE A 10 -6.82 -6.02 7.60
C PHE A 10 -8.04 -5.16 7.25
N ARG A 11 -8.78 -4.64 8.25
CA ARG A 11 -9.91 -3.73 8.05
C ARG A 11 -9.51 -2.38 7.45
N ASN A 12 -8.23 -2.02 7.57
CA ASN A 12 -7.68 -0.75 7.08
C ASN A 12 -6.97 -0.87 5.73
N LEU A 13 -6.96 -2.06 5.10
CA LEU A 13 -6.33 -2.24 3.79
C LEU A 13 -7.06 -1.43 2.73
N ARG A 14 -6.28 -0.80 1.85
CA ARG A 14 -6.79 -0.06 0.70
C ARG A 14 -6.47 -0.80 -0.58
N VAL A 15 -7.42 -0.82 -1.51
CA VAL A 15 -7.21 -1.36 -2.85
C VAL A 15 -6.75 -0.26 -3.80
N SER A 16 -5.86 -0.60 -4.72
CA SER A 16 -5.49 0.23 -5.87
C SER A 16 -5.63 -0.57 -7.15
N LEU A 17 -6.18 0.06 -8.19
CA LEU A 17 -6.30 -0.54 -9.52
C LEU A 17 -5.03 -0.27 -10.32
N HIS A 18 -4.47 -1.34 -10.89
CA HIS A 18 -3.30 -1.29 -11.77
C HIS A 18 -3.64 -1.99 -13.07
N LYS A 19 -3.00 -1.59 -14.17
CA LYS A 19 -3.15 -2.28 -15.45
C LYS A 19 -2.03 -3.30 -15.62
N CYS A 20 -2.39 -4.52 -16.00
CA CYS A 20 -1.42 -5.53 -16.37
C CYS A 20 -0.63 -5.05 -17.62
N PRO A 21 0.71 -4.96 -17.56
CA PRO A 21 1.51 -4.45 -18.68
C PRO A 21 1.50 -5.40 -19.88
N ASN A 22 1.17 -6.68 -19.68
CA ASN A 22 1.14 -7.69 -20.73
C ASN A 22 -0.21 -7.72 -21.48
N CYS A 23 -1.34 -7.81 -20.76
CA CYS A 23 -2.65 -8.00 -21.39
C CYS A 23 -3.66 -6.85 -21.20
N GLY A 24 -3.27 -5.78 -20.50
CA GLY A 24 -4.09 -4.59 -20.28
C GLY A 24 -5.26 -4.76 -19.30
N ALA A 25 -5.44 -5.95 -18.71
CA ALA A 25 -6.48 -6.18 -17.72
C ALA A 25 -6.25 -5.36 -16.45
N GLU A 26 -7.32 -4.89 -15.83
CA GLU A 26 -7.26 -4.28 -14.51
C GLU A 26 -7.04 -5.35 -13.44
N VAL A 27 -6.13 -5.06 -12.52
CA VAL A 27 -5.80 -5.89 -11.38
C VAL A 27 -5.87 -5.05 -10.11
N GLU A 28 -6.37 -5.65 -9.05
CA GLU A 28 -6.49 -5.03 -7.73
C GLU A 28 -5.27 -5.42 -6.89
N ILE A 29 -4.54 -4.42 -6.38
CA ILE A 29 -3.41 -4.62 -5.46
C ILE A 29 -3.76 -3.99 -4.11
N PHE A 30 -3.71 -4.79 -3.04
CA PHE A 30 -3.92 -4.27 -1.68
C PHE A 30 -2.71 -3.46 -1.19
N SER A 31 -2.93 -2.64 -0.16
CA SER A 31 -1.91 -1.73 0.37
C SER A 31 -0.75 -2.42 1.08
N ASP A 32 -0.90 -3.69 1.45
CA ASP A 32 0.16 -4.54 2.02
C ASP A 32 0.84 -5.42 0.96
N GLU A 33 0.35 -5.41 -0.27
CA GLU A 33 0.90 -6.20 -1.38
C GLU A 33 1.85 -5.38 -2.25
N ILE A 34 2.95 -6.02 -2.66
CA ILE A 34 3.95 -5.45 -3.59
C ILE A 34 3.71 -5.94 -5.02
N LYS A 35 3.10 -7.11 -5.17
CA LYS A 35 2.86 -7.75 -6.45
C LYS A 35 1.68 -8.72 -6.36
N LEU A 36 1.03 -8.97 -7.49
CA LEU A 36 0.13 -10.11 -7.64
C LEU A 36 0.28 -10.77 -9.00
N LYS A 37 -0.34 -11.93 -9.15
CA LYS A 37 -0.48 -12.60 -10.44
C LYS A 37 -1.75 -12.13 -11.14
N CYS A 38 -1.62 -11.66 -12.38
CA CYS A 38 -2.75 -11.32 -13.24
C CYS A 38 -3.60 -12.56 -13.51
N GLN A 39 -4.90 -12.49 -13.18
CA GLN A 39 -5.82 -13.62 -13.35
C GLN A 39 -6.15 -13.93 -14.82
N LYS A 40 -5.90 -12.99 -15.74
CA LYS A 40 -6.20 -13.16 -17.17
C LYS A 40 -5.07 -13.82 -17.97
N CYS A 41 -3.81 -13.44 -17.71
CA CYS A 41 -2.66 -13.89 -18.51
C CYS A 41 -1.56 -14.57 -17.70
N GLY A 42 -1.62 -14.52 -16.36
CA GLY A 42 -0.63 -15.12 -15.48
C GLY A 42 0.63 -14.30 -15.24
N GLU A 43 0.77 -13.13 -15.87
CA GLU A 43 1.89 -12.20 -15.64
C GLU A 43 1.92 -11.68 -14.20
N VAL A 44 3.11 -11.48 -13.63
CA VAL A 44 3.24 -10.86 -12.31
C VAL A 44 3.22 -9.34 -12.46
N VAL A 45 2.18 -8.72 -11.91
CA VAL A 45 2.05 -7.26 -11.88
C VAL A 45 2.65 -6.74 -10.58
N TYR A 46 3.59 -5.81 -10.70
CA TYR A 46 4.23 -5.16 -9.58
C TYR A 46 3.61 -3.78 -9.34
N ARG A 47 3.50 -3.39 -8.08
CA ARG A 47 3.19 -2.02 -7.70
C ARG A 47 4.39 -1.13 -8.03
N GLU A 48 4.12 0.10 -8.47
CA GLU A 48 5.17 1.07 -8.81
C GLU A 48 6.08 1.44 -7.63
N LYS A 49 5.54 1.36 -6.40
CA LYS A 49 6.24 1.73 -5.17
C LYS A 49 5.98 0.69 -4.09
N ILE A 50 7.01 0.43 -3.28
CA ILE A 50 6.87 -0.38 -2.06
C ILE A 50 6.01 0.43 -1.08
N PRO A 51 4.86 -0.12 -0.62
CA PRO A 51 3.99 0.61 0.28
C PRO A 51 4.64 0.77 1.64
N SER A 52 4.66 2.00 2.16
CA SER A 52 5.03 2.30 3.53
C SER A 52 3.79 2.66 4.34
N CYS A 53 3.84 2.52 5.66
CA CYS A 53 2.70 2.86 6.52
C CYS A 53 2.28 4.32 6.37
N VAL A 54 3.18 5.22 5.98
CA VAL A 54 2.87 6.63 5.68
C VAL A 54 1.91 6.83 4.52
N ASP A 55 1.85 5.88 3.57
CA ASP A 55 1.06 6.04 2.35
C ASP A 55 -0.44 5.82 2.59
N TRP A 56 -0.79 5.02 3.61
CA TRP A 56 -2.16 4.50 3.74
C TRP A 56 -2.68 4.42 5.18
N CYS A 57 -1.81 4.30 6.19
CA CYS A 57 -2.23 4.12 7.58
C CYS A 57 -2.61 5.47 8.19
N ALA A 58 -3.88 5.62 8.59
CA ALA A 58 -4.38 6.85 9.21
C ALA A 58 -3.66 7.21 10.51
N SER A 59 -3.13 6.21 11.23
CA SER A 59 -2.36 6.41 12.45
C SER A 59 -0.90 6.80 12.21
N ALA A 60 -0.40 6.76 10.97
CA ALA A 60 1.03 6.95 10.66
C ALA A 60 1.57 8.30 11.13
N ARG A 61 0.83 9.39 10.92
CA ARG A 61 1.21 10.74 11.38
C ARG A 61 1.42 10.78 12.90
N ARG A 62 0.48 10.19 13.65
CA ARG A 62 0.59 10.08 15.11
C ARG A 62 1.73 9.15 15.54
N CYS A 63 1.94 8.04 14.84
CA CYS A 63 2.97 7.07 15.17
C CYS A 63 4.40 7.58 14.91
N LEU A 64 4.59 8.36 13.84
CA LEU A 64 5.89 8.88 13.42
C LEU A 64 6.22 10.24 14.03
N GLY A 65 5.19 11.01 14.40
CA GLY A 65 5.33 12.41 14.78
C GLY A 65 5.39 13.34 13.56
N GLU A 66 5.11 14.62 13.80
CA GLU A 66 5.00 15.64 12.74
C GLU A 66 6.25 15.76 11.88
N GLU A 67 7.42 15.88 12.51
CA GLU A 67 8.70 16.07 11.81
C GLU A 67 8.98 14.92 10.84
N ARG A 68 9.00 13.68 11.35
CA ARG A 68 9.28 12.50 10.54
C ARG A 68 8.22 12.25 9.46
N TRP A 69 6.96 12.54 9.76
CA TRP A 69 5.88 12.39 8.79
C TRP A 69 6.02 13.39 7.61
N ARG A 70 6.41 14.63 7.90
CA ARG A 70 6.69 15.66 6.88
C ARG A 70 7.88 15.27 6.00
N GLU A 71 8.98 14.79 6.59
CA GLU A 71 10.14 14.31 5.82
C GLU A 71 9.79 13.21 4.82
N LEU A 72 8.93 12.27 5.23
CA LEU A 72 8.57 11.11 4.42
C LEU A 72 7.50 11.40 3.36
N THR A 73 6.62 12.39 3.60
CA THR A 73 5.49 12.67 2.70
C THR A 73 5.66 13.94 1.86
N GLY A 74 6.51 14.87 2.27
CA GLY A 74 6.70 16.18 1.63
C GLY A 74 5.44 17.05 1.64
N ARG A 75 4.51 16.80 2.58
CA ARG A 75 3.25 17.55 2.73
C ARG A 75 3.31 18.40 4.00
N ASP A 76 2.97 19.69 3.91
CA ASP A 76 2.90 20.61 5.06
C ASP A 76 1.53 20.64 5.73
#